data_AF-A0A4Y8XVT7-F1
#
_entry.id   AF-A0A4Y8XVT7-F1
#
_cell.length_a   1.000
_cell.length_b   1.000
_cell.length_c   1.000
_cell.angle_alpha   90.00
_cell.angle_beta   90.00
_cell.angle_gamma   90.00
#
_symmetry.space_group_name_H-M   'P 1'
#
loop_
_entity.id
_entity.type
_entity.pdbx_description
1 polymer ?
#
loop_
_entity_poly.entity_id
_entity_poly.type
_entity_poly.pdbx_seq_one_letter_code
_entity_poly.pdbx_strand_id
1 'polypeptide(L)'
;MPSGTERSAGEGFTSAVATRVVAAACRQAGLDGKGARLIRLGENALFRLEAHPVVVRIARSTEYLESARGEVAVSRWLAREGFPATRALDDVEQPVIVDGHPVTFWHLIEESDRKPTYGELGAVLRDLHSLTLPASLSLPPYPVLDRTDRRISAATGIPEDDRAGVRREVLGELDRVHGHEDIPLGRTRHRRQSTAAR
;
A
#
# COMPACT_ATOMS: atom_id res chain seq x y z
N MET A 1 -8.69 1.77 -47.40
CA MET A 1 -8.31 0.88 -46.27
C MET A 1 -6.88 0.45 -46.48
N PRO A 2 -5.98 0.89 -45.59
CA PRO A 2 -5.20 -0.06 -44.85
C PRO A 2 -5.49 0.11 -43.35
N SER A 3 -5.90 -1.01 -42.76
CA SER A 3 -6.02 -1.27 -41.34
C SER A 3 -4.61 -1.42 -40.76
N GLY A 4 -4.32 -0.82 -39.61
CA GLY A 4 -2.98 -0.93 -39.04
C GLY A 4 -2.81 -0.18 -37.74
N THR A 5 -3.52 -0.62 -36.69
CA THR A 5 -3.03 -0.62 -35.31
C THR A 5 -2.30 0.65 -34.85
N GLU A 6 -3.06 1.72 -34.59
CA GLU A 6 -2.62 2.70 -33.61
C GLU A 6 -2.67 2.01 -32.25
N ARG A 7 -1.54 1.43 -31.86
CA ARG A 7 -1.26 1.09 -30.47
C ARG A 7 -1.53 2.36 -29.67
N SER A 8 -2.58 2.33 -28.85
CA SER A 8 -2.75 3.29 -27.77
C SER A 8 -1.47 3.26 -26.94
N ALA A 9 -0.58 4.21 -27.20
CA ALA A 9 0.52 4.50 -26.31
C ALA A 9 -0.13 4.83 -24.97
N GLY A 10 -0.01 3.93 -24.01
CA GLY A 10 -0.80 3.94 -22.78
C GLY A 10 -0.80 5.33 -22.16
N GLU A 11 -2.00 5.89 -21.96
CA GLU A 11 -2.14 7.08 -21.14
C GLU A 11 -1.45 6.79 -19.81
N GLY A 12 -0.37 7.51 -19.52
CA GLY A 12 0.32 7.38 -18.24
C GLY A 12 -0.67 7.58 -17.09
N PHE A 13 -0.35 7.05 -15.90
CA PHE A 13 -1.18 7.26 -14.72
C PHE A 13 -1.14 8.75 -14.30
N THR A 14 -2.08 9.52 -14.85
CA THR A 14 -2.22 10.97 -14.66
C THR A 14 -3.33 11.30 -13.67
N SER A 15 -3.36 12.56 -13.20
CA SER A 15 -4.46 13.06 -12.38
C SER A 15 -5.82 13.00 -13.09
N ALA A 16 -5.85 13.22 -14.41
CA ALA A 16 -7.07 13.13 -15.22
C ALA A 16 -7.63 11.68 -15.25
N VAL A 17 -6.76 10.70 -15.53
CA VAL A 17 -7.13 9.27 -15.46
C VAL A 17 -7.63 8.92 -14.06
N ALA A 18 -6.87 9.29 -13.02
CA ALA A 18 -7.21 8.99 -11.64
C ALA A 18 -8.54 9.64 -11.21
N THR A 19 -8.90 10.82 -11.73
CA THR A 19 -10.17 11.50 -11.47
C THR A 19 -11.36 10.77 -12.10
N ARG A 20 -11.20 10.21 -13.30
CA ARG A 20 -12.24 9.35 -13.93
C ARG A 20 -12.41 8.05 -13.13
N VAL A 21 -11.29 7.44 -12.74
CA VAL A 21 -11.26 6.20 -11.96
C VAL A 21 -11.93 6.38 -10.60
N VAL A 22 -11.63 7.44 -9.82
CA VAL A 22 -12.27 7.66 -8.50
C VAL A 22 -13.79 7.79 -8.64
N ALA A 23 -14.27 8.53 -9.65
CA ALA A 23 -15.70 8.73 -9.86
C ALA A 23 -16.42 7.42 -10.19
N ALA A 24 -15.82 6.58 -11.05
CA ALA A 24 -16.38 5.28 -11.40
C ALA A 24 -16.33 4.29 -10.23
N ALA A 25 -15.24 4.25 -9.49
CA ALA A 25 -15.10 3.38 -8.32
C ALA A 25 -16.11 3.75 -7.23
N CYS A 26 -16.32 5.04 -6.96
CA CYS A 26 -17.33 5.50 -5.99
C CYS A 26 -18.74 5.03 -6.36
N ARG A 27 -19.12 5.13 -7.65
CA ARG A 27 -20.43 4.64 -8.12
C ARG A 27 -20.61 3.14 -7.89
N GLN A 28 -19.57 2.33 -8.12
CA GLN A 28 -19.62 0.87 -7.89
C GLN A 28 -19.67 0.53 -6.40
N ALA A 29 -19.00 1.32 -5.55
CA ALA A 29 -19.00 1.16 -4.10
C ALA A 29 -20.22 1.77 -3.39
N GLY A 30 -21.18 2.36 -4.13
CA GLY A 30 -22.33 3.05 -3.54
C GLY A 30 -22.00 4.34 -2.79
N LEU A 31 -20.85 4.96 -3.08
CA LEU A 31 -20.38 6.20 -2.46
C LEU A 31 -20.58 7.40 -3.40
N ASP A 32 -20.82 8.58 -2.83
CA ASP A 32 -20.78 9.85 -3.56
C ASP A 32 -19.33 10.32 -3.74
N GLY A 33 -18.85 10.25 -4.98
CA GLY A 33 -17.53 10.72 -5.40
C GLY A 33 -17.48 12.17 -5.87
N LYS A 34 -18.61 12.92 -5.84
CA LYS A 34 -18.61 14.33 -6.23
C LYS A 34 -17.72 15.16 -5.31
N GLY A 35 -16.95 16.08 -5.90
CA GLY A 35 -16.03 16.94 -5.16
C GLY A 35 -14.82 16.22 -4.56
N ALA A 36 -14.54 14.96 -4.95
CA ALA A 36 -13.36 14.25 -4.49
C ALA A 36 -12.07 15.05 -4.75
N ARG A 37 -11.30 15.31 -3.70
CA ARG A 37 -10.07 16.11 -3.77
C ARG A 37 -8.85 15.22 -3.81
N LEU A 38 -7.99 15.42 -4.82
CA LEU A 38 -6.69 14.75 -4.90
C LEU A 38 -5.78 15.25 -3.76
N ILE A 39 -5.37 14.34 -2.88
CA ILE A 39 -4.40 14.61 -1.81
C ILE A 39 -2.97 14.45 -2.35
N ARG A 40 -2.73 13.34 -3.07
CA ARG A 40 -1.40 12.97 -3.56
C ARG A 40 -1.50 12.14 -4.83
N LEU A 41 -0.61 12.39 -5.77
CA LEU A 41 -0.36 11.54 -6.94
C LEU A 41 1.09 11.06 -6.91
N GLY A 42 1.31 9.75 -6.80
CA GLY A 42 2.64 9.14 -6.75
C GLY A 42 2.59 7.66 -7.09
N GLU A 43 3.03 6.81 -6.17
CA GLU A 43 2.86 5.36 -6.30
C GLU A 43 1.38 4.96 -6.34
N ASN A 44 0.54 5.70 -5.62
CA ASN A 44 -0.91 5.64 -5.73
C ASN A 44 -1.45 7.05 -5.96
N ALA A 45 -2.68 7.16 -6.48
CA ALA A 45 -3.46 8.38 -6.34
C ALA A 45 -4.35 8.27 -5.09
N LEU A 46 -4.31 9.28 -4.24
CA LEU A 46 -5.12 9.37 -3.02
C LEU A 46 -6.13 10.50 -3.17
N PHE A 47 -7.41 10.19 -2.99
CA PHE A 47 -8.50 11.15 -3.02
C PHE A 47 -9.23 11.17 -1.69
N ARG A 48 -9.54 12.35 -1.17
CA ARG A 48 -10.51 12.53 -0.08
C ARG A 48 -11.90 12.73 -0.68
N LEU A 49 -12.89 11.96 -0.24
CA LEU A 49 -14.28 12.23 -0.60
C LEU A 49 -14.81 13.40 0.21
N GLU A 50 -15.65 14.24 -0.41
CA GLU A 50 -16.24 15.38 0.28
C GLU A 50 -17.44 14.97 1.14
N ALA A 51 -18.30 14.12 0.59
CA ALA A 51 -19.53 13.68 1.25
C ALA A 51 -19.28 12.62 2.35
N HIS A 52 -18.09 12.02 2.41
CA HIS A 52 -17.80 10.89 3.29
C HIS A 52 -16.41 11.07 3.95
N PRO A 53 -16.21 10.64 5.21
CA PRO A 53 -14.89 10.60 5.86
C PRO A 53 -14.07 9.43 5.31
N VAL A 54 -13.80 9.44 4.00
CA VAL A 54 -13.22 8.33 3.24
C VAL A 54 -12.08 8.83 2.37
N VAL A 55 -10.99 8.06 2.37
CA VAL A 55 -9.88 8.18 1.43
C VAL A 55 -9.97 7.04 0.43
N VAL A 56 -9.98 7.38 -0.86
CA VAL A 56 -9.90 6.44 -1.97
C VAL A 56 -8.45 6.35 -2.43
N ARG A 57 -7.93 5.14 -2.51
CA ARG A 57 -6.58 4.87 -3.00
C ARG A 57 -6.62 4.05 -4.28
N ILE A 58 -5.99 4.59 -5.32
CA ILE A 58 -5.96 4.04 -6.67
C ILE A 58 -4.52 3.61 -7.01
N ALA A 59 -4.34 2.33 -7.30
CA ALA A 59 -3.06 1.80 -7.76
C ALA A 59 -2.86 2.03 -9.27
N ARG A 60 -1.60 2.12 -9.72
CA ARG A 60 -1.27 2.53 -11.09
C ARG A 60 -1.60 1.49 -12.17
N SER A 61 -1.77 0.23 -11.80
CA SER A 61 -2.10 -0.86 -12.72
C SER A 61 -2.55 -2.11 -11.96
N THR A 62 -3.08 -3.10 -12.68
CA THR A 62 -3.51 -4.40 -12.16
C THR A 62 -2.37 -5.23 -11.56
N GLU A 63 -1.12 -4.92 -11.87
CA GLU A 63 0.06 -5.57 -11.27
C GLU A 63 0.12 -5.40 -9.74
N TYR A 64 -0.55 -4.38 -9.21
CA TYR A 64 -0.61 -4.09 -7.78
C TYR A 64 -1.86 -4.69 -7.10
N LEU A 65 -2.65 -5.49 -7.82
CA LEU A 65 -3.90 -6.06 -7.31
C LEU A 65 -3.67 -6.93 -6.06
N GLU A 66 -2.68 -7.83 -6.09
CA GLU A 66 -2.38 -8.70 -4.95
C GLU A 66 -1.85 -7.90 -3.75
N SER A 67 -1.07 -6.84 -3.99
CA SER A 67 -0.67 -5.91 -2.93
C SER A 67 -1.89 -5.23 -2.30
N ALA A 68 -2.83 -4.73 -3.13
CA ALA A 68 -4.04 -4.10 -2.64
C ALA A 68 -4.93 -5.06 -1.83
N ARG A 69 -5.07 -6.32 -2.27
CA ARG A 69 -5.77 -7.38 -1.53
C ARG A 69 -5.10 -7.66 -0.18
N GLY A 70 -3.79 -7.85 -0.18
CA GLY A 70 -3.00 -8.10 1.02
C GLY A 70 -3.13 -6.97 2.05
N GLU A 71 -3.06 -5.72 1.59
CA GLU A 71 -3.18 -4.54 2.45
C GLU A 71 -4.56 -4.41 3.09
N VAL A 72 -5.64 -4.69 2.33
CA VAL A 72 -7.00 -4.77 2.89
C VAL A 72 -7.12 -5.91 3.91
N ALA A 73 -6.54 -7.08 3.61
CA ALA A 73 -6.57 -8.22 4.50
C ALA A 73 -5.82 -7.96 5.82
N VAL A 74 -4.64 -7.32 5.76
CA VAL A 74 -3.87 -6.86 6.93
C VAL A 74 -4.67 -5.86 7.74
N SER A 75 -5.26 -4.83 7.10
CA SER A 75 -6.08 -3.84 7.78
C SER A 75 -7.24 -4.46 8.56
N ARG A 76 -7.98 -5.37 7.92
CA ARG A 76 -9.09 -6.10 8.56
C ARG A 76 -8.61 -6.99 9.71
N TRP A 77 -7.44 -7.62 9.59
CA TRP A 77 -6.85 -8.37 10.69
C TRP A 77 -6.47 -7.47 11.87
N LEU A 78 -5.72 -6.39 11.63
CA LEU A 78 -5.34 -5.44 12.67
C LEU A 78 -6.57 -4.85 13.38
N ALA A 79 -7.65 -4.57 12.64
CA ALA A 79 -8.91 -4.12 13.22
C ALA A 79 -9.53 -5.16 14.17
N ARG A 80 -9.47 -6.46 13.82
CA ARG A 80 -9.94 -7.55 14.71
C ARG A 80 -9.10 -7.71 15.97
N GLU A 81 -7.79 -7.46 15.88
CA GLU A 81 -6.89 -7.43 17.04
C GLU A 81 -7.07 -6.16 17.90
N GLY A 82 -7.93 -5.22 17.48
CA GLY A 82 -8.10 -3.93 18.14
C GLY A 82 -6.89 -3.00 17.99
N PHE A 83 -5.97 -3.30 17.05
CA PHE A 83 -4.77 -2.53 16.84
C PHE A 83 -5.09 -1.20 16.11
N PRO A 84 -4.50 -0.05 16.55
CA PRO A 84 -4.81 1.27 15.99
C PRO A 84 -4.10 1.51 14.64
N ALA A 85 -4.61 0.88 13.58
CA ALA A 85 -4.16 1.08 12.20
C ALA A 85 -5.27 1.67 11.31
N THR A 86 -4.88 2.15 10.12
CA THR A 86 -5.81 2.60 9.09
C THR A 86 -6.79 1.50 8.73
N ARG A 87 -8.08 1.82 8.74
CA ARG A 87 -9.17 0.87 8.53
C ARG A 87 -9.70 0.95 7.10
N ALA A 88 -9.69 -0.19 6.43
CA ALA A 88 -10.48 -0.41 5.22
C ALA A 88 -11.97 -0.26 5.53
N LEU A 89 -12.77 0.21 4.57
CA LEU A 89 -14.22 0.13 4.66
C LEU A 89 -14.67 -1.34 4.59
N ASP A 90 -15.48 -1.75 5.56
CA ASP A 90 -15.96 -3.14 5.66
C ASP A 90 -17.15 -3.40 4.74
N ASP A 91 -18.00 -2.39 4.51
CA ASP A 91 -19.23 -2.48 3.70
C ASP A 91 -18.97 -2.45 2.18
N VAL A 92 -17.70 -2.44 1.77
CA VAL A 92 -17.29 -2.44 0.36
C VAL A 92 -16.48 -3.70 0.06
N GLU A 93 -16.90 -4.44 -0.96
CA GLU A 93 -16.07 -5.48 -1.54
C GLU A 93 -14.92 -4.83 -2.32
N GLN A 94 -13.71 -5.00 -1.82
CA GLN A 94 -12.53 -4.30 -2.34
C GLN A 94 -11.31 -5.23 -2.41
N PRO A 95 -10.38 -4.99 -3.36
CA PRO A 95 -10.33 -3.85 -4.29
C PRO A 95 -11.36 -3.89 -5.42
N VAL A 96 -11.91 -2.73 -5.76
CA VAL A 96 -12.71 -2.53 -6.97
C VAL A 96 -11.76 -2.28 -8.15
N ILE A 97 -11.97 -2.91 -9.30
CA ILE A 97 -11.11 -2.71 -10.49
C ILE A 97 -11.83 -1.83 -11.49
N VAL A 98 -11.23 -0.68 -11.81
CA VAL A 98 -11.76 0.28 -12.79
C VAL A 98 -10.67 0.63 -13.79
N ASP A 99 -10.91 0.41 -15.08
CA ASP A 99 -9.96 0.73 -16.16
C ASP A 99 -8.54 0.15 -15.94
N GLY A 100 -8.45 -1.03 -15.33
CA GLY A 100 -7.17 -1.66 -15.00
C GLY A 100 -6.48 -1.11 -13.74
N HIS A 101 -7.18 -0.31 -12.93
CA HIS A 101 -6.68 0.23 -11.67
C HIS A 101 -7.42 -0.39 -10.48
N PRO A 102 -6.73 -1.13 -9.60
CA PRO A 102 -7.26 -1.52 -8.30
C PRO A 102 -7.51 -0.30 -7.41
N VAL A 103 -8.71 -0.22 -6.83
CA VAL A 103 -9.18 0.87 -5.98
C VAL A 103 -9.60 0.32 -4.62
N THR A 104 -9.11 0.94 -3.55
CA THR A 104 -9.42 0.58 -2.15
C THR A 104 -9.93 1.79 -1.40
N PHE A 105 -10.84 1.58 -0.46
CA PHE A 105 -11.51 2.63 0.30
C PHE A 105 -11.19 2.48 1.79
N TRP A 106 -10.85 3.61 2.41
CA TRP A 106 -10.28 3.67 3.75
C TRP A 106 -10.98 4.74 4.57
N HIS A 107 -11.20 4.50 5.85
CA HIS A 107 -11.62 5.56 6.77
C HIS A 107 -10.56 6.66 6.81
N LEU A 108 -11.01 7.91 6.70
CA LEU A 108 -10.17 9.08 6.87
C LEU A 108 -9.64 9.11 8.32
N ILE A 109 -8.33 9.27 8.45
CA ILE A 109 -7.69 9.61 9.72
C ILE A 109 -7.46 11.12 9.69
N GLU A 110 -8.00 11.81 10.69
CA GLU A 110 -7.72 13.22 10.89
C GLU A 110 -6.33 13.39 11.51
N GLU A 111 -5.53 14.26 10.92
CA GLU A 111 -4.21 14.58 11.47
C GLU A 111 -4.39 15.27 12.83
N SER A 112 -3.59 14.83 13.80
CA SER A 112 -3.46 15.54 15.06
C SER A 112 -2.31 16.54 14.97
N ASP A 113 -2.51 17.74 15.52
CA ASP A 113 -1.44 18.75 15.65
C ASP A 113 -0.28 18.27 16.55
N ARG A 114 -0.49 17.20 17.32
CA ARG A 114 0.53 16.61 18.20
C ARG A 114 1.40 15.63 17.43
N LYS A 115 2.71 15.90 17.43
CA LYS A 115 3.70 14.93 16.94
C LYS A 115 3.93 13.80 17.96
N PRO A 116 3.93 12.53 17.53
CA PRO A 116 4.29 11.42 18.40
C PRO A 116 5.78 11.49 18.76
N THR A 117 6.12 11.05 19.96
CA THR A 117 7.50 10.86 20.40
C THR A 117 8.07 9.56 19.83
N TYR A 118 9.40 9.44 19.78
CA TYR A 118 10.05 8.18 19.41
C TYR A 118 9.70 7.02 20.37
N GLY A 119 9.46 7.33 21.65
CA GLY A 119 9.03 6.34 22.64
C GLY A 119 7.63 5.77 22.34
N GLU A 120 6.68 6.63 21.96
CA GLU A 120 5.35 6.21 21.54
C GLU A 120 5.40 5.39 20.25
N LEU A 121 6.19 5.81 19.27
CA LEU A 121 6.40 5.03 18.05
C LEU A 121 6.98 3.65 18.36
N GLY A 122 8.02 3.59 19.20
CA GLY A 122 8.64 2.33 19.60
C GLY A 122 7.70 1.41 20.39
N ALA A 123 6.78 1.97 21.18
CA ALA A 123 5.74 1.19 21.86
C ALA A 123 4.75 0.59 20.85
N VAL A 124 4.21 1.39 19.94
CA VAL A 124 3.28 0.91 18.89
C VAL A 124 3.92 -0.17 18.02
N LEU A 125 5.19 0.00 17.64
CA LEU A 125 5.93 -1.01 16.86
C LEU A 125 6.13 -2.31 17.65
N ARG A 126 6.46 -2.23 18.93
CA ARG A 126 6.56 -3.40 19.80
C ARG A 126 5.24 -4.15 19.90
N ASP A 127 4.15 -3.41 20.08
CA ASP A 127 2.81 -3.97 20.19
C ASP A 127 2.42 -4.67 18.88
N LEU A 128 2.66 -4.02 17.73
CA LEU A 128 2.46 -4.61 16.41
C LEU A 128 3.23 -5.93 16.23
N HIS A 129 4.52 -5.94 16.59
CA HIS A 129 5.36 -7.14 16.48
C HIS A 129 5.03 -8.23 17.50
N SER A 130 4.20 -7.93 18.50
CA SER A 130 3.73 -8.93 19.47
C SER A 130 2.45 -9.65 19.02
N LEU A 131 1.75 -9.13 18.00
CA LEU A 131 0.54 -9.74 17.46
C LEU A 131 0.86 -11.07 16.77
N THR A 132 -0.06 -12.03 16.92
CA THR A 132 0.07 -13.32 16.24
C THR A 132 -0.61 -13.26 14.88
N LEU A 133 0.14 -13.54 13.81
CA LEU A 133 -0.40 -13.58 12.47
C LEU A 133 -1.39 -14.74 12.33
N PRO A 134 -2.62 -14.51 11.81
CA PRO A 134 -3.60 -15.57 11.64
C PRO A 134 -3.21 -16.45 10.46
N ALA A 135 -3.48 -17.75 10.55
CA ALA A 135 -3.15 -18.72 9.50
C ALA A 135 -3.78 -18.39 8.13
N SER A 136 -4.88 -17.63 8.11
CA SER A 136 -5.55 -17.17 6.89
C SER A 136 -4.82 -16.03 6.18
N LEU A 137 -3.81 -15.42 6.80
CA LEU A 137 -3.07 -14.28 6.26
C LEU A 137 -1.62 -14.68 5.97
N SER A 138 -1.30 -14.81 4.68
CA SER A 138 0.08 -15.03 4.23
C SER A 138 0.71 -13.70 3.87
N LEU A 139 1.82 -13.36 4.53
CA LEU A 139 2.64 -12.20 4.22
C LEU A 139 3.92 -12.69 3.53
N PRO A 140 4.07 -12.51 2.21
CA PRO A 140 5.32 -12.86 1.55
C PRO A 140 6.47 -12.00 2.10
N PRO A 141 7.72 -12.49 2.03
CA PRO A 141 8.89 -11.67 2.35
C PRO A 141 8.83 -10.33 1.60
N TYR A 142 9.18 -9.24 2.29
CA TYR A 142 9.13 -7.91 1.70
C TYR A 142 10.17 -7.80 0.56
N PRO A 143 9.75 -7.60 -0.69
CA PRO A 143 10.68 -7.51 -1.81
C PRO A 143 11.24 -6.09 -1.88
N VAL A 144 12.39 -5.87 -1.25
CA VAL A 144 12.97 -4.54 -0.99
C VAL A 144 13.06 -3.67 -2.25
N LEU A 145 13.36 -4.26 -3.42
CA LEU A 145 13.58 -3.51 -4.67
C LEU A 145 12.58 -3.76 -5.79
N ASP A 146 11.68 -4.73 -5.69
CA ASP A 146 10.85 -5.12 -6.84
C ASP A 146 10.08 -3.94 -7.44
N ARG A 147 9.53 -3.07 -6.59
CA ARG A 147 8.79 -1.89 -7.05
C ARG A 147 9.70 -0.86 -7.73
N THR A 148 10.92 -0.68 -7.21
CA THR A 148 11.93 0.23 -7.79
C THR A 148 12.40 -0.30 -9.14
N ASP A 149 12.74 -1.59 -9.23
CA ASP A 149 13.20 -2.22 -10.46
C ASP A 149 12.13 -2.17 -11.56
N ARG A 150 10.86 -2.45 -11.23
CA ARG A 150 9.74 -2.29 -12.17
C ARG A 150 9.63 -0.87 -12.71
N ARG A 151 9.80 0.15 -11.86
CA ARG A 151 9.71 1.56 -12.27
C ARG A 151 10.86 1.96 -13.17
N ILE A 152 12.08 1.51 -12.88
CA ILE A 152 13.24 1.72 -13.75
C ILE A 152 12.95 1.07 -15.12
N SER A 153 12.49 -0.17 -15.12
CA SER A 153 12.19 -0.93 -16.34
C SER A 153 11.09 -0.29 -17.20
N ALA A 154 10.06 0.27 -16.57
CA ALA A 154 8.95 0.94 -17.27
C ALA A 154 9.25 2.38 -17.70
N ALA A 155 10.41 2.94 -17.34
CA ALA A 155 10.74 4.33 -17.65
C ALA A 155 11.04 4.51 -19.15
N THR A 156 10.13 5.18 -19.85
CA THR A 156 10.27 5.56 -21.25
C THR A 156 11.12 6.83 -21.39
N GLY A 157 11.95 6.89 -22.43
CA GLY A 157 12.79 8.08 -22.71
C GLY A 157 14.13 8.12 -21.95
N ILE A 158 14.48 7.04 -21.25
CA ILE A 158 15.79 6.87 -20.59
C ILE A 158 16.59 5.80 -21.38
N PRO A 159 17.87 6.02 -21.71
CA PRO A 159 18.75 5.00 -22.28
C PRO A 159 18.91 3.77 -21.37
N GLU A 160 19.15 2.58 -21.94
CA GLU A 160 19.32 1.36 -21.13
C GLU A 160 20.56 1.41 -20.23
N ASP A 161 21.65 2.01 -20.71
CA ASP A 161 22.88 2.15 -19.91
C ASP A 161 22.66 2.99 -18.64
N ASP A 162 21.83 4.04 -18.74
CA ASP A 162 21.45 4.87 -17.61
C ASP A 162 20.53 4.09 -16.65
N ARG A 163 19.56 3.33 -17.18
CA ARG A 163 18.71 2.44 -16.36
C ARG A 163 19.55 1.41 -15.60
N ALA A 164 20.53 0.81 -16.27
CA ALA A 164 21.45 -0.15 -15.66
C ALA A 164 22.36 0.51 -14.62
N GLY A 165 22.80 1.76 -14.84
CA GLY A 165 23.53 2.57 -13.88
C GLY A 165 22.75 2.77 -12.59
N VAL A 166 21.52 3.25 -12.69
CA VAL A 166 20.64 3.47 -11.53
C VAL A 166 20.37 2.16 -10.77
N ARG A 167 20.15 1.03 -11.46
CA ARG A 167 19.98 -0.27 -10.78
C ARG A 167 21.21 -0.65 -9.95
N ARG A 168 22.41 -0.48 -10.50
CA ARG A 168 23.67 -0.81 -9.78
C ARG A 168 23.85 0.05 -8.54
N GLU A 169 23.53 1.34 -8.62
CA GLU A 169 23.61 2.25 -7.48
C GLU A 169 22.63 1.83 -6.37
N VAL A 170 21.38 1.57 -6.73
CA VAL A 170 20.34 1.11 -5.79
C VAL A 170 20.72 -0.20 -5.10
N LEU A 171 21.26 -1.16 -5.85
CA LEU A 171 21.75 -2.43 -5.28
C LEU A 171 22.95 -2.20 -4.35
N GLY A 172 23.90 -1.36 -4.77
CA GLY A 172 25.07 -1.02 -3.98
C GLY A 172 24.74 -0.35 -2.65
N GLU A 173 23.70 0.49 -2.59
CA GLU A 173 23.23 1.07 -1.31
C GLU A 173 22.59 0.02 -0.40
N LEU A 174 21.81 -0.92 -0.94
CA LEU A 174 21.24 -1.97 -0.12
C LEU A 174 22.29 -2.87 0.51
N ASP A 175 23.33 -3.25 -0.23
CA ASP A 175 24.41 -4.06 0.33
C ASP A 175 25.11 -3.35 1.50
N ARG A 176 25.25 -2.02 1.43
CA ARG A 176 25.82 -1.22 2.53
C ARG A 176 24.91 -1.16 3.75
N VAL A 177 23.59 -1.08 3.54
CA VAL A 177 22.61 -1.05 4.64
C VAL A 177 22.49 -2.41 5.32
N HIS A 178 22.41 -3.50 4.54
CA HIS A 178 22.32 -4.86 5.07
C HIS A 178 23.65 -5.37 5.66
N GLY A 179 24.79 -4.81 5.24
CA GLY A 179 26.09 -5.10 5.84
C GLY A 179 26.24 -4.64 7.31
N HIS A 180 25.23 -3.97 7.87
CA HIS A 180 25.24 -3.40 9.22
C HIS A 180 24.21 -4.03 10.19
N GLU A 181 23.47 -5.08 9.79
CA GLU A 181 22.37 -5.63 10.58
C GLU A 181 22.73 -6.87 11.41
N ASP A 182 23.47 -6.65 12.51
CA ASP A 182 23.30 -7.40 13.77
C ASP A 182 22.34 -6.58 14.67
N ILE A 183 21.09 -6.41 14.24
CA ILE A 183 20.04 -5.79 15.07
C ILE A 183 19.21 -6.91 15.70
N PRO A 184 19.38 -7.22 17.00
CA PRO A 184 18.65 -8.30 17.64
C PRO A 184 17.20 -7.87 17.86
N LEU A 185 16.31 -8.17 16.90
CA LEU A 185 14.88 -8.17 17.14
C LEU A 185 14.58 -9.28 18.16
N GLY A 186 14.06 -8.85 19.31
CA GLY A 186 14.00 -9.63 20.55
C GLY A 186 13.44 -11.03 20.39
N ARG A 187 14.20 -12.01 20.90
CA ARG A 187 13.80 -13.41 21.06
C ARG A 187 12.43 -13.52 21.75
N THR A 188 11.52 -14.23 21.10
CA THR A 188 10.24 -14.68 21.64
C THR A 188 10.46 -15.46 22.95
N ARG A 189 10.10 -14.88 24.09
CA ARG A 189 10.04 -15.64 25.35
C ARG A 189 8.72 -16.40 25.37
N HIS A 190 8.77 -17.70 25.09
CA HIS A 190 7.71 -18.63 25.44
C HIS A 190 7.47 -18.56 26.95
N ARG A 191 6.36 -17.96 27.37
CA ARG A 191 5.90 -17.99 28.76
C ARG A 191 5.40 -19.40 29.04
N ARG A 192 6.21 -20.21 29.73
CA ARG A 192 5.77 -21.49 30.31
C ARG A 192 4.61 -21.19 31.26
N GLN A 193 3.44 -21.76 30.98
CA GLN A 193 2.34 -21.81 31.93
C GLN A 193 2.79 -22.68 33.11
N SER A 194 2.84 -22.09 34.30
CA SER A 194 3.00 -22.80 35.56
C SER A 194 1.62 -23.23 36.02
N THR A 195 1.33 -24.52 35.90
CA THR A 195 0.16 -25.14 36.54
C THR A 195 0.55 -25.41 37.99
N ALA A 196 0.09 -24.56 38.91
CA ALA A 196 0.05 -24.89 40.33
C ALA A 196 -1.37 -25.40 40.63
N ALA A 197 -1.50 -26.69 40.86
CA ALA A 197 -2.66 -27.28 41.52
C ALA A 197 -2.19 -27.87 42.85
N ARG A 198 -2.79 -27.39 43.93
CA ARG A 198 -2.87 -28.09 45.21
C ARG A 198 -4.16 -28.89 45.23
#